data_AF-A0A2N9MIW9-F1
#
_entry.id   AF-A0A2N9MIW9-F1
#
_cell.length_a   1.000
_cell.length_b   1.000
_cell.length_c   1.000
_cell.angle_alpha   90.00
_cell.angle_beta   90.00
_cell.angle_gamma   90.00
#
_symmetry.space_group_name_H-M   'P 1'
#
loop_
_entity.id
_entity.type
_entity.pdbx_description
1 polymer ?
#
loop_
_entity_poly.entity_id
_entity_poly.type
_entity_poly.pdbx_seq_one_letter_code
_entity_poly.pdbx_strand_id
1 'polypeptide(L)'
;MVPSAVRRRAGFKSGEEIEFRASGGVITITPKLPDADDEYTPRQRRIIDARLRKADEDIKAGRVYGPFKTSEELAASVEAEIKRLRVEKRKS
;
A
#
# COMPACT_ATOMS: atom_id res chain seq x y z
N MET A 1 20.17 35.90 11.82
CA MET A 1 18.70 35.98 11.64
C MET A 1 18.37 35.61 10.20
N VAL A 2 17.56 34.58 9.95
CA VAL A 2 17.11 34.23 8.57
C VAL A 2 15.94 35.14 8.19
N PRO A 3 15.99 35.87 7.07
CA PRO A 3 14.89 36.76 6.66
C PRO A 3 13.57 36.02 6.47
N SER A 4 12.47 36.61 6.94
CA SER A 4 11.12 36.03 6.86
C SER A 4 10.68 35.71 5.43
N ALA A 5 11.16 36.48 4.44
CA ALA A 5 10.88 36.24 3.02
C ALA A 5 11.49 34.91 2.52
N VAL A 6 12.68 34.55 3.01
CA VAL A 6 13.37 33.30 2.65
C VAL A 6 12.64 32.11 3.25
N ARG A 7 12.20 32.21 4.51
CA ARG A 7 11.41 31.18 5.19
C ARG A 7 10.08 30.90 4.48
N ARG A 8 9.36 31.95 4.08
CA ARG A 8 8.08 31.81 3.34
C ARG A 8 8.28 31.18 1.96
N ARG A 9 9.34 31.57 1.23
CA ARG A 9 9.64 31.01 -0.09
C ARG A 9 10.00 29.52 -0.04
N ALA A 10 10.59 29.08 1.06
CA ALA A 10 10.90 27.66 1.29
C ALA A 10 9.67 26.81 1.69
N GLY A 11 8.48 27.41 1.87
CA GLY A 11 7.23 26.67 2.08
C GLY A 11 6.99 26.16 3.51
N PHE A 12 7.88 26.45 4.47
CA PHE A 12 7.74 26.01 5.86
C PHE A 12 6.58 26.70 6.57
N LYS A 13 5.77 25.92 7.30
CA LYS A 13 4.67 26.42 8.13
C LYS A 13 5.15 26.69 9.56
N SER A 14 4.47 27.62 10.25
CA SER A 14 4.73 27.82 11.68
C SER A 14 4.23 26.61 12.47
N GLY A 15 5.08 26.02 13.31
CA GLY A 15 4.76 24.81 14.07
C GLY A 15 5.14 23.49 13.38
N GLU A 16 5.75 23.53 12.19
CA GLU A 16 6.30 22.36 11.51
C GLU A 16 7.62 21.91 12.15
N GLU A 17 7.77 20.60 12.38
CA GLU A 17 9.02 20.02 12.88
C GLU A 17 10.06 20.00 11.73
N ILE A 18 11.23 20.59 11.97
CA ILE A 18 12.28 20.77 10.96
C ILE A 18 13.63 20.32 11.52
N GLU A 19 14.41 19.64 10.68
CA GLU A 19 15.78 19.24 11.01
C GLU A 19 16.74 20.37 10.60
N PHE A 20 17.69 20.68 11.48
CA PHE A 20 18.77 21.61 11.22
C PHE A 20 20.10 20.87 11.15
N ARG A 21 20.82 21.04 10.04
CA ARG A 21 22.19 20.55 9.90
C ARG A 21 23.14 21.69 9.62
N ALA A 22 24.21 21.81 10.41
CA ALA A 22 25.24 22.81 10.22
C ALA A 22 26.57 22.14 9.85
N SER A 23 27.15 22.51 8.70
CA SER A 23 28.46 22.01 8.26
C SER A 23 29.15 23.01 7.34
N GLY A 24 30.45 23.25 7.53
CA GLY A 24 31.26 24.05 6.60
C GLY A 24 30.75 25.49 6.38
N GLY A 25 30.10 26.10 7.38
CA GLY A 25 29.50 27.44 7.27
C GLY A 25 28.11 27.48 6.62
N VAL A 26 27.53 26.33 6.28
CA VAL A 26 26.18 26.20 5.69
C VAL A 26 25.23 25.60 6.72
N ILE A 27 24.02 26.18 6.82
CA ILE A 27 22.89 25.60 7.58
C ILE A 27 21.86 25.09 6.58
N THR A 28 21.63 23.78 6.59
CA THR A 28 20.55 23.11 5.85
C THR A 28 19.34 22.96 6.75
N ILE A 29 18.17 23.35 6.24
CA ILE A 29 16.88 23.20 6.91
C ILE A 29 16.04 22.29 6.04
N THR A 30 15.58 21.18 6.59
CA THR A 30 14.78 20.17 5.89
C THR A 30 13.52 19.89 6.70
N PRO A 31 12.33 19.77 6.08
CA PRO A 31 11.15 19.36 6.81
C PRO A 31 11.39 17.95 7.37
N LYS A 32 11.04 17.72 8.62
CA LYS A 32 11.04 16.37 9.17
C LYS A 32 9.87 15.65 8.51
N LEU A 33 10.17 14.79 7.55
CA LEU A 33 9.16 13.90 6.99
C LEU A 33 8.67 13.00 8.13
N PRO A 34 7.37 12.68 8.20
CA PRO A 34 6.93 11.65 9.12
C PRO A 34 7.77 10.40 8.84
N ASP A 35 8.44 9.89 9.86
CA ASP A 35 9.20 8.65 9.72
C ASP A 35 8.23 7.61 9.20
N ALA A 36 8.53 7.01 8.04
CA ALA A 36 7.74 5.90 7.51
C ALA A 36 7.78 4.66 8.42
N ASP A 37 8.52 4.75 9.52
CA ASP A 37 8.72 3.76 10.58
C ASP A 37 7.67 3.84 11.70
N ASP A 38 6.62 4.67 11.58
CA ASP A 38 5.47 4.60 12.47
C ASP A 38 4.75 3.25 12.29
N GLU A 39 5.17 2.29 13.10
CA GLU A 39 4.50 1.06 13.42
C GLU A 39 2.98 1.28 13.38
N TYR A 40 2.28 0.55 12.49
CA TYR A 40 0.84 0.72 12.32
C TYR A 40 0.14 0.85 13.67
N THR A 41 -0.63 1.93 13.84
CA THR A 41 -1.40 2.12 15.08
C THR A 41 -2.26 0.87 15.33
N PRO A 42 -2.59 0.52 16.58
CA PRO A 42 -3.41 -0.65 16.88
C PRO A 42 -4.73 -0.68 16.10
N ARG A 43 -5.30 0.50 15.80
CA ARG A 43 -6.50 0.63 14.97
C ARG A 43 -6.23 0.27 13.50
N GLN A 44 -5.13 0.75 12.92
CA GLN A 44 -4.75 0.42 11.55
C GLN A 44 -4.43 -1.07 11.41
N ARG A 45 -3.70 -1.66 12.37
CA ARG A 45 -3.42 -3.10 12.41
C ARG A 45 -4.70 -3.93 12.37
N ARG A 46 -5.66 -3.64 13.24
CA ARG A 46 -6.96 -4.34 13.25
C ARG A 46 -7.68 -4.29 11.90
N ILE A 47 -7.59 -3.16 11.19
CA ILE A 47 -8.20 -3.02 9.85
C ILE A 47 -7.46 -3.90 8.83
N ILE A 48 -6.13 -3.90 8.87
CA ILE A 48 -5.30 -4.74 7.99
C ILE A 48 -5.58 -6.22 8.27
N ASP A 49 -5.54 -6.64 9.53
CA ASP A 49 -5.77 -8.03 9.95
C ASP A 49 -7.17 -8.52 9.55
N ALA A 50 -8.19 -7.67 9.69
CA ALA A 50 -9.55 -8.00 9.26
C ALA A 50 -9.63 -8.19 7.74
N ARG A 51 -8.91 -7.38 6.95
CA ARG A 51 -8.86 -7.51 5.49
C ARG A 51 -8.10 -8.77 5.06
N LEU A 52 -6.99 -9.08 5.71
CA LEU A 52 -6.20 -10.28 5.44
C LEU A 52 -7.01 -11.55 5.74
N ARG A 53 -7.71 -11.59 6.88
CA ARG A 53 -8.56 -12.72 7.22
C ARG A 53 -9.66 -12.97 6.19
N LYS A 54 -10.31 -11.89 5.73
CA LYS A 54 -11.32 -11.99 4.67
C LYS A 54 -10.72 -12.55 3.37
N ALA A 55 -9.53 -12.08 2.99
CA ALA A 55 -8.84 -12.60 1.81
C ALA A 55 -8.51 -14.09 1.93
N ASP A 56 -8.04 -14.54 3.11
CA ASP A 56 -7.77 -15.95 3.38
C ASP A 56 -9.05 -16.81 3.30
N GLU A 57 -10.17 -16.30 3.80
CA GLU A 57 -11.48 -16.96 3.69
C GLU A 57 -11.93 -17.06 2.22
N ASP A 58 -11.73 -16.01 1.42
CA ASP A 58 -12.03 -16.00 -0.01
C ASP A 58 -11.18 -17.02 -0.77
N ILE A 59 -9.89 -17.13 -0.45
CA ILE A 59 -8.98 -18.12 -1.02
C ILE A 59 -9.42 -19.55 -0.64
N LYS A 60 -9.67 -19.81 0.65
CA LYS A 60 -10.11 -21.14 1.13
C LYS A 60 -11.44 -21.58 0.53
N ALA A 61 -12.34 -20.63 0.30
CA ALA A 61 -13.64 -20.91 -0.30
C ALA A 61 -13.59 -21.03 -1.84
N GLY A 62 -12.41 -20.91 -2.46
CA GLY A 62 -12.26 -20.99 -3.91
C GLY A 62 -12.95 -19.84 -4.67
N ARG A 63 -13.15 -18.69 -4.02
CA ARG A 63 -13.74 -17.49 -4.64
C ARG A 63 -12.73 -16.68 -5.46
N VAL A 64 -11.45 -17.03 -5.38
CA VAL A 64 -10.34 -16.33 -6.04
C VAL A 64 -9.66 -17.30 -7.00
N TYR A 65 -9.22 -16.80 -8.15
CA TYR A 65 -8.50 -17.57 -9.17
C TYR A 65 -7.06 -17.04 -9.33
N GLY A 66 -6.13 -17.93 -9.64
CA GLY A 66 -4.70 -17.61 -9.78
C GLY A 66 -3.92 -17.79 -8.47
N PRO A 67 -2.71 -17.21 -8.35
CA PRO A 67 -2.06 -16.32 -9.31
C PRO A 67 -1.67 -17.02 -10.61
N PHE A 68 -1.56 -16.25 -11.69
CA PHE A 68 -1.12 -16.75 -12.99
C PHE A 68 0.20 -16.07 -13.36
N LYS A 69 1.18 -16.86 -13.78
CA LYS A 69 2.50 -16.38 -14.20
C LYS A 69 2.54 -16.03 -15.69
N THR A 70 1.65 -16.64 -16.49
CA THR A 70 1.57 -16.41 -17.93
C THR A 70 0.13 -16.26 -18.42
N SER A 71 -0.03 -15.74 -19.63
CA SER A 71 -1.31 -15.67 -20.33
C SER A 71 -1.93 -17.05 -20.55
N GLU A 72 -1.10 -18.06 -20.81
CA GLU A 72 -1.54 -19.43 -21.05
C GLU A 72 -2.11 -20.06 -19.79
N GLU A 73 -1.50 -19.82 -18.62
CA GLU A 73 -2.03 -20.31 -17.33
C GLU A 73 -3.40 -19.71 -17.01
N LEU A 74 -3.59 -18.41 -17.28
CA LEU A 74 -4.89 -17.75 -17.12
C LEU A 74 -5.93 -18.35 -18.08
N ALA A 75 -5.59 -18.50 -19.36
CA ALA A 75 -6.49 -19.04 -20.38
C ALA A 75 -6.93 -20.47 -20.02
N ALA A 76 -5.99 -21.32 -19.60
CA ALA A 76 -6.27 -22.69 -19.17
C ALA A 76 -7.23 -22.73 -17.97
N SER A 77 -7.08 -21.81 -17.00
CA SER A 77 -7.99 -21.71 -15.85
C SER A 77 -9.42 -21.34 -16.29
N VAL A 78 -9.57 -20.43 -17.24
CA VAL A 78 -10.89 -20.04 -17.78
C VAL A 78 -11.53 -21.20 -18.54
N GLU A 79 -10.77 -21.88 -19.39
CA GLU A 79 -11.26 -23.04 -20.15
C GLU A 79 -11.72 -24.18 -19.24
N ALA A 80 -10.98 -24.45 -18.16
CA ALA A 80 -11.34 -25.45 -17.16
C ALA A 80 -12.68 -25.12 -16.48
N GLU A 81 -12.91 -23.85 -16.12
CA GLU A 81 -14.16 -23.41 -15.51
C GLU A 81 -15.34 -23.52 -16.48
N ILE A 82 -15.16 -23.09 -17.74
CA ILE A 82 -16.17 -23.26 -18.80
C ILE A 82 -16.54 -24.75 -18.95
N LYS A 83 -15.55 -25.65 -18.92
CA LYS A 83 -15.78 -27.09 -18.98
C LYS A 83 -16.56 -27.59 -17.76
N ARG A 84 -16.23 -27.14 -16.54
CA ARG A 84 -16.95 -27.51 -15.31
C ARG A 84 -18.43 -27.12 -15.40
N LEU A 85 -18.69 -25.87 -15.75
CA LEU A 85 -20.06 -25.33 -15.88
C LEU A 85 -20.88 -26.09 -16.94
N ARG A 86 -20.26 -26.47 -18.07
CA ARG A 86 -20.91 -27.31 -19.09
C ARG A 86 -21.28 -28.69 -18.58
N VAL A 87 -20.44 -29.29 -17.72
CA VAL A 87 -20.71 -30.59 -17.11
C VAL A 87 -21.83 -30.49 -16.09
N GLU A 88 -21.83 -29.47 -15.23
CA GLU A 88 -22.90 -29.22 -14.26
C GLU A 88 -24.25 -29.02 -14.96
N LYS A 89 -24.29 -28.23 -16.05
CA LYS A 89 -25.51 -28.02 -16.84
C LYS A 89 -26.06 -29.30 -17.48
N ARG A 90 -25.21 -30.28 -17.78
CA ARG A 90 -25.64 -31.58 -18.34
C ARG A 90 -26.17 -32.55 -17.29
N LYS A 91 -25.90 -32.30 -16.00
CA LYS A 91 -26.34 -33.13 -14.88
C LYS A 91 -27.63 -32.60 -14.23
N SER A 92 -27.99 -31.35 -14.50
CA SER A 92 -29.28 -30.75 -14.15
C SER A 92 -30.31 -30.99 -15.25
#